data_AF-A0A956S2P7-F1
#
_entry.id   AF-A0A956S2P7-F1
#
_cell.length_a   1.000
_cell.length_b   1.000
_cell.length_c   1.000
_cell.angle_alpha   90.00
_cell.angle_beta   90.00
_cell.angle_gamma   90.00
#
_symmetry.space_group_name_H-M   'P 1'
#
loop_
_entity.id
_entity.type
_entity.pdbx_description
1 polymer ?
#
loop_
_entity_poly.entity_id
_entity_poly.type
_entity_poly.pdbx_seq_one_letter_code
_entity_poly.pdbx_strand_id
1 'polypeptide(L)' 'VHEPAALRMLLEVVGEDRIALGSDYPFPLGEHVPGKMIEEMADLTPEVRTRLLTTNALEFLDIPVERFTQ' A
#
# COMPACT_ATOMS: atom_id res chain seq x y z
N VAL A 1 -6.62 -13.96 4.03
CA VAL A 1 -6.94 -13.09 2.87
C VAL A 1 -5.77 -12.15 2.60
N HIS A 2 -5.32 -11.39 3.61
CA HIS A 2 -4.08 -10.61 3.52
C HIS A 2 -2.87 -11.55 3.59
N GLU A 3 -2.31 -11.90 2.42
CA GLU A 3 -1.14 -12.78 2.30
C GLU A 3 -0.06 -12.14 1.42
N PRO A 4 1.23 -12.17 1.83
CA PRO A 4 2.32 -11.61 1.04
C PRO A 4 2.42 -12.17 -0.38
N ALA A 5 2.06 -13.45 -0.58
CA ALA A 5 2.07 -14.06 -1.90
C ALA A 5 1.05 -13.42 -2.87
N ALA A 6 -0.13 -13.02 -2.37
CA ALA A 6 -1.12 -12.33 -3.19
C ALA A 6 -0.62 -10.94 -3.60
N LEU A 7 0.01 -10.20 -2.69
CA LEU A 7 0.59 -8.89 -3.01
C LEU A 7 1.74 -9.02 -4.02
N ARG A 8 2.59 -10.04 -3.92
CA ARG A 8 3.64 -10.29 -4.93
C ARG A 8 3.06 -10.52 -6.32
N MET A 9 2.01 -11.33 -6.42
CA MET A 9 1.35 -11.56 -7.71
C MET A 9 0.76 -10.27 -8.28
N LEU A 10 0.15 -9.43 -7.43
CA LEU A 10 -0.33 -8.11 -7.86
C LEU A 10 0.81 -7.23 -8.35
N LEU A 11 1.93 -7.17 -7.62
CA LEU A 11 3.11 -6.40 -8.03
C LEU A 11 3.67 -6.86 -9.38
N GLU A 12 3.72 -8.18 -9.62
CA GLU A 12 4.19 -8.76 -10.88
C GLU A 12 3.25 -8.45 -12.07
N VAL A 13 1.94 -8.52 -11.86
CA VAL A 13 0.94 -8.41 -12.93
C VAL A 13 0.53 -6.96 -13.21
N VAL A 14 0.33 -6.18 -12.16
CA VAL A 14 -0.25 -4.82 -12.22
C VAL A 14 0.83 -3.74 -12.21
N GLY A 15 1.98 -4.03 -11.59
CA GLY A 15 3.07 -3.09 -11.41
C GLY A 15 2.92 -2.25 -10.14
N GLU A 16 4.06 -1.90 -9.54
CA GLU A 16 4.13 -1.18 -8.27
C GLU A 16 3.51 0.22 -8.29
N ASP A 17 3.42 0.89 -9.44
CA ASP A 17 2.88 2.25 -9.58
C ASP A 17 1.34 2.31 -9.53
N ARG A 18 0.66 1.16 -9.47
CA ARG A 18 -0.79 1.05 -9.65
C ARG A 18 -1.50 0.40 -8.46
N ILE A 19 -0.79 0.17 -7.36
CA ILE A 19 -1.32 -0.49 -6.16
C ILE A 19 -1.26 0.47 -4.97
N ALA A 20 -2.35 0.60 -4.22
CA ALA A 20 -2.40 1.44 -3.02
C ALA A 20 -3.02 0.67 -1.85
N LEU A 21 -2.55 0.96 -0.63
CA LEU A 21 -3.12 0.43 0.60
C LEU A 21 -4.56 0.93 0.78
N GLY A 22 -5.48 0.00 1.03
CA GLY A 22 -6.84 0.27 1.49
C GLY A 22 -7.15 -0.57 2.72
N SER A 23 -7.51 0.08 3.84
CA SER A 23 -7.74 -0.61 5.11
C SER A 23 -9.09 -1.30 5.22
N ASP A 24 -10.07 -0.88 4.42
CA ASP A 24 -11.47 -1.24 4.55
C ASP A 24 -12.06 -0.94 5.96
N TYR A 25 -11.45 -0.02 6.71
CA TYR A 25 -11.92 0.37 8.04
C TYR A 25 -13.29 1.10 7.96
N PRO A 26 -14.26 0.83 8.86
CA PRO A 26 -14.20 0.00 10.07
C PRO A 26 -14.69 -1.45 9.91
N PHE A 27 -14.70 -2.00 8.69
CA PHE A 27 -15.20 -3.36 8.47
C PHE A 27 -14.24 -4.43 9.02
N PRO A 28 -14.75 -5.57 9.52
CA PRO A 28 -13.95 -6.58 10.22
C PRO A 28 -13.06 -7.43 9.29
N LEU A 29 -13.11 -7.20 7.97
CA LEU A 29 -12.39 -8.01 6.97
C LEU A 29 -10.99 -7.46 6.63
N GLY A 30 -10.70 -6.21 7.02
CA GLY A 30 -9.40 -5.57 6.86
C GLY A 30 -8.31 -6.12 7.78
N GLU A 31 -7.08 -5.62 7.61
CA GLU A 31 -6.01 -5.88 8.58
C GLU A 31 -6.34 -5.21 9.93
N HIS A 32 -6.01 -5.88 11.05
CA HIS A 32 -6.12 -5.28 12.38
C HIS A 32 -5.27 -4.02 12.53
N VAL A 33 -4.10 -4.00 11.89
CA VAL A 33 -3.20 -2.85 11.80
C VAL A 33 -2.93 -2.62 10.31
N PRO A 34 -3.61 -1.67 9.66
CA PRO A 34 -3.47 -1.44 8.22
C PRO A 34 -2.03 -1.20 7.79
N GLY A 35 -1.57 -1.88 6.75
CA GLY A 35 -0.24 -1.71 6.18
C GLY A 35 0.86 -2.53 6.86
N LYS A 36 0.59 -3.18 8.01
CA LYS A 36 1.57 -3.97 8.74
C LYS A 36 2.17 -5.08 7.88
N MET A 37 1.36 -5.78 7.08
CA MET A 37 1.87 -6.80 6.18
C MET A 37 2.91 -6.25 5.18
N ILE A 38 2.62 -5.09 4.58
CA ILE A 38 3.53 -4.41 3.63
C ILE A 38 4.83 -4.01 4.35
N GLU A 39 4.74 -3.58 5.61
CA GLU A 39 5.90 -3.21 6.42
C GLU A 39 6.78 -4.41 6.81
N GLU A 40 6.20 -5.60 6.95
CA GLU A 40 6.93 -6.81 7.34
C GLU A 40 7.53 -7.57 6.15
N MET A 41 7.18 -7.20 4.91
CA MET A 41 7.77 -7.79 3.71
C MET A 41 9.21 -7.30 3.47
N ALA A 42 10.18 -8.19 3.72
CA ALA A 42 11.61 -7.93 3.59
C ALA A 42 12.10 -7.82 2.14
N ASP A 43 11.33 -8.33 1.18
CA ASP A 43 11.64 -8.33 -0.25
C ASP A 43 11.19 -7.05 -0.99
N LEU A 44 10.47 -6.14 -0.32
CA LEU A 44 10.10 -4.84 -0.86
C LEU A 44 11.20 -3.80 -0.58
N THR A 45 11.60 -3.05 -1.60
CA THR A 45 12.49 -1.91 -1.38
C THR A 45 11.76 -0.79 -0.63
N PRO A 46 12.51 0.12 0.05
CA PRO A 46 11.90 1.29 0.70
C PRO A 46 11.07 2.15 -0.25
N GLU A 47 11.48 2.27 -1.51
CA GLU A 47 10.79 3.01 -2.55
C GLU A 47 9.43 2.36 -2.89
N VAL A 48 9.42 1.06 -3.16
CA VAL A 48 8.18 0.30 -3.44
C VAL A 48 7.23 0.39 -2.25
N ARG A 49 7.75 0.24 -1.04
CA ARG A 49 6.96 0.37 0.19
C ARG A 49 6.29 1.75 0.30
N THR A 50 7.04 2.81 0.01
CA THR A 50 6.52 4.20 0.01
C THR A 50 5.43 4.39 -1.03
N ARG A 51 5.57 3.77 -2.21
CA ARG A 51 4.53 3.78 -3.25
C ARG A 51 3.22 3.17 -2.79
N LEU A 52 3.29 1.94 -2.27
CA LEU A 52 2.11 1.19 -1.84
C LEU A 52 1.40 1.86 -0.66
N LEU A 53 2.15 2.42 0.29
CA LEU A 53 1.60 3.03 1.49
C LEU A 53 1.11 4.46 1.29
N THR A 54 1.69 5.21 0.34
CA THR A 54 1.47 6.67 0.24
C THR A 54 1.36 7.18 -1.20
N THR A 55 2.44 7.19 -1.98
CA THR A 55 2.51 8.07 -3.16
C THR A 55 1.51 7.68 -4.25
N ASN A 56 1.23 6.39 -4.44
CA ASN A 56 0.24 5.95 -5.43
C ASN A 56 -1.18 6.43 -5.08
N ALA A 57 -1.52 6.48 -3.79
CA ALA A 57 -2.80 7.01 -3.34
C ALA A 57 -2.89 8.52 -3.57
N LEU A 58 -1.81 9.26 -3.30
CA LEU A 58 -1.74 10.70 -3.55
C LEU A 58 -1.85 11.03 -5.04
N GLU A 59 -1.12 10.30 -5.89
CA GLU A 59 -1.18 10.45 -7.34
C GLU A 59 -2.58 10.12 -7.89
N PHE A 60 -3.21 9.04 -7.40
CA PHE A 60 -4.55 8.65 -7.83
C PHE A 60 -5.62 9.68 -7.45
N LEU A 61 -5.51 10.28 -6.26
CA LEU A 61 -6.47 11.26 -5.75
C LEU A 61 -6.16 12.70 -6.19
N ASP A 62 -5.06 12.93 -6.90
CA ASP A 62 -4.54 14.25 -7.27
C ASP A 62 -4.35 15.16 -6.04
N ILE A 63 -3.73 14.62 -4.98
CA ILE A 63 -3.51 15.33 -3.72
C ILE A 63 -2.00 15.59 -3.51
N PRO A 64 -1.59 16.86 -3.31
CA PRO A 64 -0.20 17.19 -3.00
C PRO A 64 0.23 16.63 -1.63
N VAL A 65 1.48 16.17 -1.53
CA VAL A 65 2.05 15.62 -0.27
C VAL A 65 2.11 16.68 0.83
N GLU A 66 2.22 17.95 0.44
CA GLU A 66 2.24 19.13 1.31
C GLU A 66 0.99 19.24 2.20
N ARG A 67 -0.11 18.60 1.80
CA ARG A 67 -1.33 18.50 2.62
C ARG A 67 -1.10 17.73 3.93
N PHE A 68 -0.08 16.86 3.97
CA PHE A 68 0.18 15.94 5.07
C PHE A 68 1.53 16.15 5.75
N THR A 69 2.41 16.98 5.17
CA THR A 69 3.67 17.40 5.82
C THR A 69 3.46 18.74 6.50
N GLN A 70 3.27 18.73 7.83
CA GLN A 70 3.31 19.92 8.67
C GLN A 70 4.69 20.09 9.31
#